data_AF-A0A1F2XSS4-F1
#
_entry.id   AF-A0A1F2XSS4-F1
#
_cell.length_a   1.000
_cell.length_b   1.000
_cell.length_c   1.000
_cell.angle_alpha   90.00
_cell.angle_beta   90.00
_cell.angle_gamma   90.00
#
_symmetry.space_group_name_H-M   'P 1'
#
loop_
_entity.id
_entity.type
_entity.pdbx_description
1 polymer ?
#
loop_
_entity_poly.entity_id
_entity_poly.type
_entity_poly.pdbx_seq_one_letter_code
_entity_poly.pdbx_strand_id
1 'polypeptide(L)'
;MKCSIDPETLGKNPEGRKVKGVIHWVSASKGIPAEVRIYDRLFTESDPEVGDDFLANLNPDSLKIVQAVIEPALAQAQPEDRFQFEREGYFVADQYDHTAEKPVFNRILDLKDSFKPK
;
A
#
# COMPACT_ATOMS: atom_id res chain seq x y z
N MET A 1 17.69 -8.53 8.71
CA MET A 1 18.57 -7.40 8.36
C MET A 1 19.08 -6.77 9.66
N LYS A 2 20.37 -6.46 9.77
CA LYS A 2 20.93 -5.74 10.94
C LYS A 2 21.43 -4.38 10.45
N CYS A 3 21.01 -3.31 11.10
CA CYS A 3 21.33 -1.93 10.74
C CYS A 3 21.74 -1.15 12.00
N SER A 4 22.49 -0.07 11.81
CA SER A 4 22.79 0.93 12.84
C SER A 4 22.18 2.27 12.45
N ILE A 5 21.90 3.10 13.45
CA ILE A 5 21.43 4.48 13.25
C ILE A 5 22.58 5.46 13.39
N ASP A 6 22.45 6.60 12.72
CA ASP A 6 23.30 7.78 12.92
C ASP A 6 22.47 8.80 13.72
N PRO A 7 22.70 8.95 15.05
CA PRO A 7 21.85 9.78 15.92
C PRO A 7 21.78 11.25 15.49
N GLU A 8 22.79 11.72 14.78
CA GLU A 8 22.87 13.10 14.28
C GLU A 8 22.07 13.32 12.99
N THR A 9 21.29 12.36 12.50
CA THR A 9 20.53 12.51 11.24
C THR A 9 19.04 12.78 11.43
N LEU A 10 18.57 12.93 12.67
CA LEU A 10 17.17 13.28 12.90
C LEU A 10 16.91 14.71 12.42
N GLY A 11 16.12 14.84 11.34
CA GLY A 11 15.73 16.14 10.77
C GLY A 11 16.83 16.87 9.99
N LYS A 12 18.00 16.28 9.79
CA LYS A 12 19.13 16.87 9.02
C LYS A 12 19.90 15.81 8.24
N ASN A 13 20.55 16.22 7.16
CA ASN A 13 21.40 15.32 6.38
C ASN A 13 22.70 15.01 7.14
N PRO A 14 23.28 13.80 6.97
CA PRO A 14 24.59 13.50 7.53
C PRO A 14 25.69 14.35 6.89
N GLU A 15 26.69 14.72 7.68
CA GLU A 15 27.85 15.46 7.20
C GLU A 15 28.82 14.55 6.43
N GLY A 16 29.40 15.06 5.34
CA GLY A 16 30.44 14.35 4.58
C GLY A 16 29.99 13.17 3.72
N ARG A 17 28.69 12.83 3.69
CA ARG A 17 28.15 11.77 2.81
C ARG A 17 26.74 12.09 2.29
N LYS A 18 26.40 11.55 1.11
CA LYS A 18 25.06 11.67 0.52
C LYS A 18 24.27 10.37 0.69
N VAL A 19 23.02 10.49 1.16
CA VAL A 19 22.05 9.37 1.19
C VAL A 19 21.27 9.36 -0.13
N LYS A 20 21.18 8.19 -0.78
CA LYS A 20 20.63 8.07 -2.14
C LYS A 20 19.12 7.89 -2.21
N GLY A 21 18.47 7.52 -1.11
CA GLY A 21 17.05 7.23 -1.09
C GLY A 21 16.49 7.21 0.32
N VAL A 22 15.17 7.29 0.38
CA VAL A 22 14.38 7.24 1.61
C VAL A 22 13.37 6.11 1.44
N ILE A 23 13.15 5.36 2.51
CA ILE A 23 12.13 4.31 2.58
C ILE A 23 11.14 4.67 3.68
N HIS A 24 9.88 4.27 3.52
CA HIS A 24 8.95 4.22 4.64
C HIS A 24 9.34 3.06 5.57
N TRP A 25 8.88 3.10 6.81
CA TRP A 25 9.05 2.03 7.77
C TRP A 25 7.97 2.12 8.85
N VAL A 26 7.69 1.00 9.49
CA VAL A 26 6.82 0.91 10.66
C VAL A 26 7.58 0.23 11.80
N SER A 27 7.29 0.62 13.04
CA SER A 27 7.89 0.00 14.22
C SER A 27 7.37 -1.42 14.40
N ALA A 28 8.25 -2.43 14.48
CA ALA A 28 7.82 -3.81 14.70
C ALA A 28 7.11 -4.04 16.04
N SER A 29 7.42 -3.25 17.08
CA SER A 29 6.81 -3.39 18.41
C SER A 29 5.50 -2.62 18.57
N LYS A 30 5.25 -1.61 17.74
CA LYS A 30 4.04 -0.77 17.80
C LYS A 30 3.13 -0.95 16.60
N GLY A 31 3.65 -1.49 15.50
CA GLY A 31 2.90 -1.66 14.27
C GLY A 31 1.70 -2.59 14.47
N ILE A 32 0.61 -2.26 13.79
CA ILE A 32 -0.65 -2.98 13.89
C ILE A 32 -0.82 -3.86 12.65
N PRO A 33 -1.12 -5.16 12.79
CA PRO A 33 -1.46 -6.01 11.65
C PRO A 33 -2.71 -5.48 10.95
N ALA A 34 -2.71 -5.49 9.62
CA ALA A 34 -3.83 -5.03 8.82
C ALA A 34 -4.01 -5.89 7.57
N GLU A 35 -5.26 -6.00 7.12
CA GLU A 35 -5.58 -6.54 5.81
C GLU A 35 -5.53 -5.41 4.79
N VAL A 36 -4.79 -5.59 3.70
CA VAL A 36 -4.75 -4.64 2.59
C VAL A 36 -5.20 -5.36 1.32
N ARG A 37 -6.23 -4.79 0.68
CA ARG A 37 -6.82 -5.29 -0.56
C ARG A 37 -6.29 -4.48 -1.72
N ILE A 38 -5.50 -5.13 -2.56
CA ILE A 38 -4.93 -4.56 -3.77
C ILE A 38 -5.83 -4.94 -4.93
N TYR A 39 -6.56 -3.95 -5.45
CA TYR A 39 -7.40 -4.11 -6.63
C TYR A 39 -6.61 -3.81 -7.91
N ASP A 40 -6.98 -4.53 -8.97
CA ASP A 40 -6.59 -4.29 -10.35
C ASP A 40 -7.84 -4.40 -11.25
N ARG A 41 -7.66 -4.26 -12.57
CA ARG A 41 -8.73 -4.40 -13.57
C ARG A 41 -9.44 -5.74 -13.41
N LEU A 42 -10.77 -5.72 -13.46
CA LEU A 42 -11.61 -6.92 -13.33
C LEU A 42 -11.46 -7.88 -14.52
N PHE A 43 -11.14 -7.37 -15.70
CA PHE A 43 -10.97 -8.14 -16.92
C PHE A 43 -9.56 -7.97 -17.48
N THR A 44 -9.04 -9.01 -18.12
CA THR A 44 -7.75 -8.98 -18.82
C THR A 44 -7.85 -8.26 -20.17
N GLU A 45 -9.02 -8.34 -20.80
CA GLU A 45 -9.31 -7.75 -22.11
C GLU A 45 -9.82 -6.30 -22.00
N SER A 46 -9.48 -5.48 -22.99
CA SER A 46 -10.04 -4.11 -23.08
C SER A 46 -11.53 -4.10 -23.38
N ASP A 47 -12.00 -5.12 -24.12
CA ASP A 47 -13.41 -5.38 -24.38
C ASP A 47 -13.80 -6.69 -23.66
N PRO A 48 -14.49 -6.62 -22.51
CA PRO A 48 -14.89 -7.80 -21.74
C PRO A 48 -15.79 -8.76 -22.51
N GLU A 49 -16.55 -8.28 -23.50
CA GLU A 49 -17.50 -9.07 -24.28
C GLU A 49 -16.85 -9.79 -25.47
N VAL A 50 -15.52 -9.71 -25.62
CA VAL A 50 -14.84 -10.44 -26.68
C VAL A 50 -14.92 -11.95 -26.45
N GLY A 51 -15.35 -12.67 -27.48
CA GLY A 51 -15.58 -14.11 -27.43
C GLY A 51 -17.00 -14.48 -26.98
N ASP A 52 -17.21 -15.76 -26.67
CA ASP A 52 -18.55 -16.29 -26.37
C ASP A 52 -18.94 -16.19 -24.88
N ASP A 53 -17.97 -16.12 -23.97
CA ASP A 53 -18.18 -16.04 -22.52
C ASP A 53 -17.27 -15.00 -21.87
N PHE A 54 -17.86 -13.89 -21.44
CA PHE A 54 -17.12 -12.80 -20.77
C PHE A 54 -16.50 -13.22 -19.43
N LEU A 55 -17.01 -14.26 -18.78
CA LEU A 55 -16.43 -14.78 -17.53
C LEU A 55 -15.05 -15.40 -17.76
N ALA A 56 -14.79 -15.90 -18.98
CA ALA A 56 -13.47 -16.39 -19.36
C ALA A 56 -12.41 -15.27 -19.40
N ASN A 57 -12.86 -14.01 -19.52
CA ASN A 57 -11.98 -12.83 -19.58
C ASN A 57 -11.72 -12.21 -18.19
N LEU A 58 -12.25 -12.80 -17.10
CA LEU A 58 -12.00 -12.33 -15.74
C LEU A 58 -10.52 -12.40 -15.38
N ASN A 59 -10.00 -11.31 -14.83
CA ASN A 59 -8.64 -11.25 -14.33
C ASN A 59 -8.55 -11.97 -12.97
N PRO A 60 -7.83 -13.11 -12.88
CA PRO A 60 -7.65 -13.81 -11.62
C PRO A 60 -6.87 -13.00 -10.58
N ASP A 61 -6.08 -12.00 -11.04
CA ASP A 61 -5.29 -11.11 -10.21
C ASP A 61 -6.01 -9.76 -9.92
N SER A 62 -7.30 -9.65 -10.26
CA SER A 62 -8.11 -8.44 -10.01
C SER A 62 -8.22 -8.04 -8.55
N LEU A 63 -7.98 -8.98 -7.63
CA LEU A 63 -7.89 -8.74 -6.20
C LEU A 63 -6.77 -9.59 -5.59
N LYS A 64 -5.85 -8.92 -4.90
CA LYS A 64 -4.86 -9.55 -4.04
C LYS A 64 -5.01 -9.05 -2.61
N ILE A 65 -5.20 -9.97 -1.68
CA ILE A 65 -5.23 -9.67 -0.24
C ILE A 65 -3.85 -9.90 0.34
N VAL A 66 -3.29 -8.90 1.02
CA VAL A 66 -2.00 -8.98 1.71
C VAL A 66 -2.15 -8.66 3.19
N GLN A 67 -1.40 -9.38 4.02
CA GLN A 67 -1.26 -9.06 5.43
C GLN A 67 -0.11 -8.06 5.59
N ALA A 68 -0.44 -6.85 6.02
CA ALA A 68 0.48 -5.74 6.17
C ALA A 68 0.64 -5.35 7.64
N VAL A 69 1.57 -4.42 7.91
CA VAL A 69 1.70 -3.76 9.20
C VAL A 69 1.59 -2.26 8.97
N ILE A 70 0.69 -1.61 9.69
CA ILE A 70 0.43 -0.16 9.62
C ILE A 70 0.92 0.54 10.89
N GLU A 71 1.02 1.87 10.83
CA GLU A 71 1.25 2.68 12.02
C GLU A 71 -0.01 2.72 12.92
N PRO A 72 0.15 2.86 14.25
CA PRO A 72 -0.96 2.88 15.20
C PRO A 72 -2.07 3.89 14.89
N ALA A 73 -1.71 5.06 14.32
CA ALA A 73 -2.68 6.11 14.03
C ALA A 73 -3.70 5.67 12.97
N LEU A 74 -3.28 4.87 11.99
CA LEU A 74 -4.15 4.36 10.93
C LEU A 74 -5.20 3.37 11.45
N ALA A 75 -4.95 2.69 12.57
CA ALA A 75 -5.96 1.84 13.19
C ALA A 75 -7.15 2.63 13.76
N GLN A 76 -7.04 3.96 13.89
CA GLN A 76 -8.13 4.81 14.36
C GLN A 76 -8.86 5.55 13.21
N ALA A 77 -8.52 5.21 11.95
CA ALA A 77 -9.20 5.74 10.79
C ALA A 77 -10.71 5.44 10.87
N GLN A 78 -11.51 6.40 10.42
CA GLN A 78 -12.93 6.16 10.23
C GLN A 78 -13.15 5.46 8.89
N PRO A 79 -14.21 4.65 8.75
CA PRO A 79 -14.60 4.11 7.45
C PRO A 79 -14.66 5.21 6.39
N GLU A 80 -14.16 4.92 5.18
CA GLU A 80 -14.05 5.86 4.06
C GLU A 80 -12.98 6.97 4.19
N ASP A 81 -12.23 7.02 5.28
CA ASP A 81 -11.04 7.88 5.35
C ASP A 81 -10.00 7.46 4.32
N ARG A 82 -9.34 8.45 3.70
CA ARG A 82 -8.40 8.25 2.59
C ARG A 82 -7.00 8.68 2.99
N PHE A 83 -6.03 7.86 2.64
CA PHE A 83 -4.63 8.05 2.98
C PHE A 83 -3.75 7.79 1.77
N GLN A 84 -2.60 8.46 1.73
CA GLN A 84 -1.50 8.03 0.88
C GLN A 84 -0.57 7.18 1.73
N PHE A 85 -0.42 5.89 1.41
CA PHE A 85 0.64 5.08 1.99
C PHE A 85 1.92 5.40 1.22
N GLU A 86 2.88 5.99 1.93
CA GLU A 86 4.17 6.46 1.41
C GLU A 86 4.82 5.43 0.48
N ARG A 87 5.05 5.81 -0.78
CA ARG A 87 5.66 4.99 -1.84
C ARG A 87 4.86 3.75 -2.30
N GLU A 88 3.68 3.51 -1.76
CA GLU A 88 2.83 2.35 -2.13
C GLU A 88 1.62 2.77 -2.98
N GLY A 89 0.89 3.81 -2.58
CA GLY A 89 -0.35 4.18 -3.28
C GLY A 89 -1.30 5.00 -2.42
N TYR A 90 -2.52 5.16 -2.92
CA TYR A 90 -3.63 5.77 -2.19
C TYR A 90 -4.59 4.66 -1.74
N PHE A 91 -4.98 4.72 -0.47
CA PHE A 91 -5.77 3.71 0.20
C PHE A 91 -6.96 4.35 0.91
N VAL A 92 -8.05 3.59 1.03
CA VAL A 92 -9.24 3.97 1.80
C VAL A 92 -9.48 2.93 2.90
N ALA A 93 -9.87 3.37 4.09
CA ALA A 93 -10.38 2.47 5.11
C ALA A 93 -11.70 1.85 4.61
N ASP A 94 -11.77 0.52 4.57
CA ASP A 94 -12.95 -0.18 4.03
C ASP A 94 -14.23 0.26 4.77
N GLN A 95 -15.29 0.55 4.02
CA GLN A 95 -16.53 1.09 4.58
C GLN A 95 -17.21 0.13 5.56
N TYR A 96 -17.10 -1.18 5.33
CA TYR A 96 -17.86 -2.20 6.04
C TYR A 96 -16.98 -3.04 6.97
N ASP A 97 -15.76 -3.35 6.53
CA ASP A 97 -14.89 -4.30 7.20
C ASP A 97 -13.84 -3.64 8.11
N HIS A 98 -13.62 -2.32 8.00
CA HIS A 98 -12.61 -1.64 8.81
C HIS A 98 -13.08 -1.45 10.27
N THR A 99 -12.28 -1.94 11.21
CA THR A 99 -12.39 -1.57 12.63
C THR A 99 -11.01 -1.32 13.23
N ALA A 100 -10.96 -0.74 14.43
CA ALA A 100 -9.69 -0.50 15.12
C ALA A 100 -8.95 -1.79 15.51
N GLU A 101 -9.69 -2.88 15.77
CA GLU A 101 -9.16 -4.20 16.09
C GLU A 101 -8.79 -4.99 14.84
N LYS A 102 -9.47 -4.73 13.72
CA LYS A 102 -9.22 -5.36 12.43
C LYS A 102 -9.15 -4.30 11.33
N PRO A 103 -8.02 -3.58 11.20
CA PRO A 103 -7.89 -2.59 10.15
C PRO A 103 -7.91 -3.24 8.77
N VAL A 104 -8.79 -2.75 7.90
CA VAL A 104 -8.90 -3.17 6.51
C VAL A 104 -8.79 -1.95 5.60
N PHE A 105 -7.91 -2.03 4.60
CA PHE A 105 -7.69 -0.95 3.64
C PHE A 105 -7.76 -1.43 2.20
N ASN A 106 -8.40 -0.63 1.35
CA ASN A 106 -8.53 -0.89 -0.08
C ASN A 106 -7.65 0.07 -0.86
N ARG A 107 -6.83 -0.45 -1.78
CA ARG A 107 -6.04 0.40 -2.68
C ARG A 107 -6.96 1.04 -3.72
N ILE A 108 -6.99 2.37 -3.72
CA ILE A 108 -7.78 3.20 -4.63
C ILE A 108 -6.99 3.40 -5.94
N LEU A 109 -5.74 3.84 -5.83
CA LEU A 109 -4.88 4.22 -6.95
C LEU A 109 -3.44 3.81 -6.63
N ASP A 110 -2.71 3.36 -7.64
CA ASP A 110 -1.26 3.28 -7.57
C ASP A 110 -0.61 4.65 -7.72
N LEU A 111 0.60 4.80 -7.17
CA LEU A 111 1.41 5.99 -7.45
C LEU A 111 1.81 5.98 -8.92
N LYS A 112 1.89 7.18 -9.51
CA LYS A 112 2.37 7.33 -10.87
C LYS A 112 3.85 6.94 -10.92
N ASP A 113 4.14 5.74 -11.40
CA ASP A 113 5.51 5.32 -11.60
C ASP A 113 6.09 6.01 -12.83
N SER A 114 7.14 6.82 -12.63
CA SER A 114 7.90 7.44 -13.72
C SER A 114 9.19 6.67 -14.03
N PHE A 115 9.43 5.54 -13.36
CA PHE A 115 10.64 4.75 -13.54
C PHE A 115 10.57 3.97 -14.86
N LYS A 116 11.32 4.43 -15.86
CA LYS A 116 11.63 3.66 -17.05
C LYS A 116 12.88 2.83 -16.76
N PRO A 117 12.80 1.49 -16.61
CA PRO A 117 13.99 0.67 -16.63
C PRO A 117 14.68 0.86 -17.99
N LYS A 118 16.01 1.07 -17.95
CA LYS A 118 16.86 1.10 -19.14
C LYS A 118 17.11 -0.32 -19.64
#